data_AF-A0A7S8IC17-F1
#
_entry.id   AF-A0A7S8IC17-F1
#
_cell.length_a   1.000
_cell.length_b   1.000
_cell.length_c   1.000
_cell.angle_alpha   90.00
_cell.angle_beta   90.00
_cell.angle_gamma   90.00
#
_symmetry.space_group_name_H-M   'P 1'
#
loop_
_entity.id
_entity.type
_entity.pdbx_description
1 polymer ?
#
loop_
_entity_poly.entity_id
_entity_poly.type
_entity_poly.pdbx_seq_one_letter_code
_entity_poly.pdbx_strand_id
1 'polypeptide(L)'
;MTTPTPPTPISVNDLVRDLLDRGYSRATMATLNAVSADTGSGLIQQRLRELEAEAARLDAAGERLDPNNPVLRALTADLDTMLRQSAMRVDDMAETVQALGVDASAPLTRQLALAGFPQEELARLGIIWNQPDVEAVNRLVQYVDSAGWAEEIAEFGPNILSRVEQIAVNGFAQGWGPIRVARELSNVVETMPRYQANNLMRTLQLQSLRSGTAIHQAANADILEYQVRMATLDSRTCLTCVALHGTRLEIGERVLDHHQGRCFSVTQVRGMPRREIESGQDWWDRQPETVRLQMAGAANFNALQAGAVTLNDFVQRYDDRVFGEMVRESSLKGILGDAAEQYYARNRR
;
A
#
# COMPACT_ATOMS: atom_id res chain seq x y z
N MET A 1 35.00 -31.01 -23.22
CA MET A 1 34.10 -30.60 -22.12
C MET A 1 34.15 -29.09 -22.03
N THR A 2 33.17 -28.41 -22.64
CA THR A 2 33.03 -26.94 -22.54
C THR A 2 32.49 -26.62 -21.16
N THR A 3 33.27 -25.91 -20.36
CA THR A 3 32.83 -25.35 -19.08
C THR A 3 31.65 -24.40 -19.33
N PRO A 4 30.51 -24.55 -18.64
CA PRO A 4 29.41 -23.61 -18.77
C PRO A 4 29.89 -22.23 -18.30
N THR A 5 29.68 -21.23 -19.14
CA THR A 5 29.91 -19.81 -18.81
C THR A 5 29.09 -19.47 -17.57
N PRO A 6 29.66 -18.82 -16.53
CA PRO A 6 28.90 -18.41 -15.37
C PRO A 6 27.78 -17.47 -15.80
N PRO A 7 26.56 -17.61 -15.25
CA PRO A 7 25.46 -16.71 -15.57
C PRO A 7 25.87 -15.27 -15.23
N THR A 8 25.63 -14.36 -16.16
CA THR A 8 25.92 -12.94 -15.97
C THR A 8 25.11 -12.43 -14.78
N PRO A 9 25.72 -11.71 -13.80
CA PRO A 9 24.98 -11.18 -12.67
C PRO A 9 23.89 -10.23 -13.17
N ILE A 10 22.63 -10.55 -12.86
CA ILE A 10 21.46 -9.72 -13.19
C ILE A 10 21.66 -8.37 -12.47
N SER A 11 21.58 -7.26 -13.19
CA SER A 11 21.74 -5.94 -12.56
C SER A 11 20.50 -5.59 -11.73
N VAL A 12 20.66 -4.73 -10.71
CA VAL A 12 19.51 -4.23 -9.92
C VAL A 12 18.47 -3.56 -10.83
N ASN A 13 18.92 -2.87 -11.88
CA ASN A 13 18.04 -2.24 -12.87
C ASN A 13 17.26 -3.27 -13.70
N ASP A 14 17.87 -4.40 -14.05
CA ASP A 14 17.18 -5.46 -14.77
C ASP A 14 16.19 -6.21 -13.86
N LEU A 15 16.53 -6.37 -12.57
CA LEU A 15 15.63 -6.97 -11.59
C LEU A 15 14.44 -6.06 -11.26
N VAL A 16 14.66 -4.76 -11.06
CA VAL A 16 13.60 -3.76 -10.91
C VAL A 16 12.72 -3.75 -12.16
N ARG A 17 13.33 -3.75 -13.35
CA ARG A 17 12.60 -3.79 -14.61
C ARG A 17 11.78 -5.08 -14.76
N ASP A 18 12.30 -6.24 -14.35
CA ASP A 18 11.62 -7.53 -14.53
C ASP A 18 10.55 -7.81 -13.47
N LEU A 19 10.88 -7.59 -12.19
CA LEU A 19 10.02 -7.91 -11.06
C LEU A 19 9.01 -6.80 -10.77
N LEU A 20 9.43 -5.54 -10.80
CA LEU A 20 8.54 -4.40 -10.54
C LEU A 20 7.91 -3.89 -11.82
N ASP A 21 8.69 -3.43 -12.80
CA ASP A 21 8.10 -2.69 -13.93
C ASP A 21 7.34 -3.58 -14.90
N ARG A 22 7.91 -4.72 -15.33
CA ARG A 22 7.28 -5.67 -16.25
C ARG A 22 6.24 -6.55 -15.55
N GLY A 23 6.45 -6.88 -14.27
CA GLY A 23 5.45 -7.54 -13.43
C GLY A 23 4.21 -6.67 -13.28
N TYR A 24 4.40 -5.43 -12.85
CA TYR A 24 3.37 -4.40 -12.75
C TYR A 24 2.71 -4.13 -14.09
N SER A 25 3.48 -3.89 -15.16
CA SER A 25 2.93 -3.58 -16.48
C SER A 25 2.11 -4.72 -17.05
N ARG A 26 2.53 -5.99 -16.89
CA ARG A 26 1.75 -7.16 -17.34
C ARG A 26 0.43 -7.29 -16.58
N ALA A 27 0.49 -7.21 -15.25
CA ALA A 27 -0.71 -7.30 -14.40
C ALA A 27 -1.69 -6.15 -14.70
N THR A 28 -1.18 -4.93 -14.86
CA THR A 28 -2.00 -3.73 -15.07
C THR A 28 -2.57 -3.67 -16.49
N MET A 29 -1.78 -4.00 -17.52
CA MET A 29 -2.25 -4.00 -18.91
C MET A 29 -3.28 -5.08 -19.19
N ALA A 30 -3.17 -6.26 -18.58
CA ALA A 30 -4.18 -7.32 -18.73
C ALA A 30 -5.55 -6.87 -18.20
N THR A 31 -5.56 -6.23 -17.03
CA THR A 31 -6.79 -5.69 -16.43
C THR A 31 -7.33 -4.49 -17.18
N LEU A 32 -6.47 -3.55 -17.59
CA LEU A 32 -6.89 -2.41 -18.42
C LEU A 32 -7.48 -2.85 -19.75
N ASN A 33 -6.92 -3.89 -20.38
CA ASN A 33 -7.47 -4.45 -21.61
C ASN A 33 -8.82 -5.15 -21.37
N ALA A 34 -8.99 -5.85 -20.23
CA ALA A 34 -10.25 -6.48 -19.87
C ALA A 34 -11.35 -5.45 -19.55
N VAL A 35 -11.04 -4.41 -18.76
CA VAL A 35 -11.95 -3.30 -18.46
C VAL A 35 -12.30 -2.53 -19.72
N SER A 36 -11.32 -2.25 -20.58
CA SER A 36 -11.52 -1.58 -21.88
C SER A 36 -12.42 -2.40 -22.81
N ALA A 37 -12.21 -3.73 -22.88
CA ALA A 37 -13.06 -4.64 -23.65
C ALA A 37 -14.51 -4.69 -23.13
N ASP A 38 -14.73 -4.60 -21.81
CA ASP A 38 -16.06 -4.55 -21.21
C ASP A 38 -16.78 -3.23 -21.50
N THR A 39 -16.09 -2.09 -21.40
CA THR A 39 -16.65 -0.78 -21.78
C THR A 39 -16.92 -0.66 -23.28
N GLY A 40 -16.21 -1.42 -24.10
CA GLY A 40 -16.45 -1.56 -25.54
C GLY A 40 -17.41 -2.69 -25.92
N SER A 41 -17.97 -3.41 -24.95
CA SER A 41 -18.80 -4.60 -25.21
C SER A 41 -20.13 -4.26 -25.89
N GLY A 42 -20.60 -5.18 -26.72
CA GLY A 42 -21.81 -4.99 -27.54
C GLY A 42 -23.08 -4.71 -26.72
N LEU A 43 -23.15 -5.15 -25.46
CA LEU A 43 -24.34 -5.01 -24.61
C LEU A 43 -24.55 -3.57 -24.12
N ILE A 44 -23.53 -2.89 -23.56
CA ILE A 44 -23.69 -1.50 -23.10
C ILE A 44 -23.91 -0.56 -24.29
N GLN A 45 -23.19 -0.79 -25.40
CA GLN A 45 -23.45 -0.03 -26.63
C GLN A 45 -24.86 -0.29 -27.18
N GLN A 46 -25.37 -1.52 -27.06
CA GLN A 46 -26.76 -1.83 -27.41
C GLN A 46 -27.74 -1.08 -26.50
N ARG A 47 -27.52 -1.05 -25.18
CA ARG A 47 -28.37 -0.29 -24.24
C ARG A 47 -28.36 1.21 -24.50
N LEU A 48 -27.21 1.77 -24.88
CA LEU A 48 -27.13 3.17 -25.28
C LEU A 48 -27.91 3.45 -26.56
N ARG A 49 -27.83 2.57 -27.57
CA ARG A 49 -28.66 2.68 -28.79
C ARG A 49 -30.16 2.54 -28.50
N GLU A 50 -30.53 1.63 -27.60
CA GLU A 50 -31.92 1.47 -27.15
C GLU A 50 -32.43 2.74 -26.44
N LEU A 51 -31.59 3.36 -25.60
CA LEU A 51 -31.91 4.62 -24.93
C LEU A 51 -32.03 5.78 -25.92
N GLU A 52 -31.14 5.87 -26.92
CA GLU A 52 -31.22 6.87 -27.98
C GLU A 52 -32.51 6.73 -28.81
N ALA A 53 -32.89 5.50 -29.17
CA ALA A 53 -34.14 5.24 -29.88
C ALA A 53 -35.38 5.59 -29.05
N GLU A 54 -35.37 5.28 -27.75
CA GLU A 54 -36.46 5.65 -26.83
C GLU A 54 -36.54 7.16 -26.60
N ALA A 55 -35.40 7.85 -26.51
CA ALA A 55 -35.35 9.30 -26.42
C ALA A 55 -35.95 9.96 -27.67
N ALA A 56 -35.64 9.47 -28.87
CA ALA A 56 -36.22 9.97 -30.12
C ALA A 56 -37.73 9.73 -30.21
N ARG A 57 -38.22 8.58 -29.71
CA ARG A 57 -39.65 8.27 -29.65
C ARG A 57 -40.39 9.22 -28.70
N LEU A 58 -39.83 9.46 -27.51
CA LEU A 58 -40.39 10.37 -26.51
C LEU A 58 -40.46 11.81 -27.03
N ASP A 59 -39.39 12.27 -27.69
CA ASP A 59 -39.34 13.61 -28.30
C ASP A 59 -40.41 13.80 -29.37
N ALA A 60 -40.59 12.82 -30.26
CA ALA A 60 -41.64 12.83 -31.28
C ALA A 60 -43.06 12.83 -30.69
N ALA A 61 -43.24 12.29 -29.49
CA ALA A 61 -44.50 12.28 -28.76
C ALA A 61 -44.71 13.52 -27.86
N GLY A 62 -43.70 14.40 -27.74
CA GLY A 62 -43.72 15.53 -26.79
C GLY A 62 -43.63 15.10 -25.32
N GLU A 63 -43.19 13.87 -25.06
CA GLU A 63 -43.05 13.28 -23.73
C GLU A 63 -41.62 13.46 -23.18
N ARG A 64 -41.45 13.38 -21.86
CA ARG A 64 -40.14 13.45 -21.19
C ARG A 64 -39.71 12.08 -20.69
N LEU A 65 -38.40 11.84 -20.66
CA LEU A 65 -37.82 10.62 -20.11
C LEU A 65 -38.07 10.54 -18.58
N ASP A 66 -38.84 9.54 -18.16
CA ASP A 66 -39.10 9.25 -16.75
C ASP A 66 -37.95 8.43 -16.13
N PRO A 67 -37.55 8.68 -14.86
CA PRO A 67 -36.53 7.88 -14.17
C PRO A 67 -36.86 6.38 -14.04
N ASN A 68 -38.14 6.00 -14.08
CA ASN A 68 -38.61 4.62 -14.05
C ASN A 68 -38.79 4.01 -15.45
N ASN A 69 -38.41 4.73 -16.51
CA ASN A 69 -38.49 4.23 -17.87
C ASN A 69 -37.76 2.88 -17.98
N PRO A 70 -38.39 1.84 -18.56
CA PRO A 70 -37.85 0.49 -18.58
C PRO A 70 -36.51 0.38 -19.32
N VAL A 71 -36.28 1.19 -20.36
CA VAL A 71 -35.02 1.23 -21.13
C VAL A 71 -33.91 1.85 -20.29
N LEU A 72 -34.20 2.96 -19.60
CA LEU A 72 -33.26 3.59 -18.68
C LEU A 72 -32.89 2.66 -17.52
N ARG A 73 -33.88 2.00 -16.91
CA ARG A 73 -33.65 1.04 -15.82
C ARG A 73 -32.79 -0.15 -16.26
N ALA A 74 -33.00 -0.67 -17.47
CA ALA A 74 -32.19 -1.75 -18.01
C ALA A 74 -30.73 -1.32 -18.23
N LEU A 75 -30.51 -0.12 -18.81
CA LEU A 75 -29.16 0.44 -18.94
C LEU A 75 -28.49 0.60 -17.58
N THR A 76 -29.17 1.17 -16.59
CA THR A 76 -28.59 1.38 -15.26
C THR A 76 -28.25 0.06 -14.56
N ALA A 77 -29.10 -0.96 -14.67
CA ALA A 77 -28.85 -2.28 -14.08
C ALA A 77 -27.65 -2.99 -14.73
N ASP A 78 -27.56 -2.97 -16.07
CA ASP A 78 -26.46 -3.58 -16.81
C ASP A 78 -25.15 -2.80 -16.59
N LEU A 79 -25.22 -1.47 -16.50
CA LEU A 79 -24.08 -0.60 -16.16
C LEU A 79 -23.58 -0.84 -14.72
N ASP A 80 -24.47 -0.93 -13.73
CA ASP A 80 -24.10 -1.24 -12.34
C ASP A 80 -23.41 -2.61 -12.26
N THR A 81 -23.93 -3.61 -12.97
CA THR A 81 -23.32 -4.94 -13.06
C THR A 81 -21.92 -4.88 -13.67
N MET A 82 -21.73 -4.14 -14.77
CA MET A 82 -20.42 -3.95 -15.41
C MET A 82 -19.44 -3.22 -14.48
N LEU A 83 -19.89 -2.17 -13.78
CA LEU A 83 -19.06 -1.42 -12.84
C LEU A 83 -18.62 -2.27 -11.66
N ARG A 84 -19.50 -3.11 -11.11
CA ARG A 84 -19.15 -4.08 -10.05
C ARG A 84 -18.13 -5.11 -10.54
N GLN A 85 -18.31 -5.64 -11.75
CA GLN A 85 -17.34 -6.57 -12.35
C GLN A 85 -15.99 -5.91 -12.61
N SER A 86 -15.99 -4.68 -13.10
CA SER A 86 -14.77 -3.90 -13.30
C SER A 86 -14.08 -3.60 -11.97
N ALA A 87 -14.82 -3.26 -10.93
CA ALA A 87 -14.29 -3.06 -9.59
C ALA A 87 -13.62 -4.33 -9.04
N MET A 88 -14.27 -5.50 -9.17
CA MET A 88 -13.66 -6.78 -8.78
C MET A 88 -12.37 -7.09 -9.54
N ARG A 89 -12.32 -6.84 -10.86
CA ARG A 89 -11.09 -7.04 -11.66
C ARG A 89 -9.97 -6.09 -11.25
N VAL A 90 -10.30 -4.84 -10.92
CA VAL A 90 -9.36 -3.85 -10.41
C VAL A 90 -8.85 -4.25 -9.01
N ASP A 91 -9.72 -4.81 -8.17
CA ASP A 91 -9.34 -5.33 -6.85
C ASP A 91 -8.44 -6.57 -6.97
N ASP A 92 -8.75 -7.52 -7.86
CA ASP A 92 -7.90 -8.70 -8.15
C ASP A 92 -6.54 -8.29 -8.75
N MET A 93 -6.52 -7.24 -9.58
CA MET A 93 -5.29 -6.65 -10.08
C MET A 93 -4.47 -6.02 -8.94
N ALA A 94 -5.12 -5.30 -8.02
CA ALA A 94 -4.46 -4.74 -6.85
C ALA A 94 -3.89 -5.84 -5.95
N GLU A 95 -4.58 -6.98 -5.81
CA GLU A 95 -4.07 -8.19 -5.13
C GLU A 95 -2.83 -8.73 -5.85
N THR A 96 -2.89 -8.90 -7.17
CA THR A 96 -1.78 -9.40 -7.99
C THR A 96 -0.57 -8.47 -7.92
N VAL A 97 -0.77 -7.16 -8.04
CA VAL A 97 0.31 -6.16 -7.97
C VAL A 97 0.92 -6.09 -6.58
N GLN A 98 0.11 -6.22 -5.52
CA GLN A 98 0.63 -6.26 -4.15
C GLN A 98 1.39 -7.54 -3.85
N ALA A 99 0.88 -8.70 -4.29
CA ALA A 99 1.58 -9.97 -4.19
C ALA A 99 2.92 -9.92 -4.94
N LEU A 100 2.93 -9.38 -6.16
CA LEU A 100 4.17 -9.13 -6.91
C LEU A 100 5.13 -8.20 -6.17
N GLY A 101 4.62 -7.18 -5.46
CA GLY A 101 5.44 -6.30 -4.63
C GLY A 101 6.05 -6.99 -3.41
N VAL A 102 5.28 -7.84 -2.73
CA VAL A 102 5.74 -8.64 -1.59
C VAL A 102 6.74 -9.72 -2.04
N ASP A 103 6.41 -10.43 -3.12
CA ASP A 103 7.26 -11.46 -3.72
C ASP A 103 8.52 -10.87 -4.35
N ALA A 104 8.47 -9.64 -4.89
CA ALA A 104 9.65 -8.94 -5.37
C ALA A 104 10.48 -8.34 -4.24
N SER A 105 9.87 -8.03 -3.08
CA SER A 105 10.56 -7.43 -1.95
C SER A 105 11.67 -8.33 -1.41
N ALA A 106 11.45 -9.64 -1.31
CA ALA A 106 12.47 -10.55 -0.80
C ALA A 106 13.70 -10.70 -1.75
N PRO A 107 13.53 -10.96 -3.06
CA PRO A 107 14.60 -10.95 -4.04
C PRO A 107 15.30 -9.59 -4.18
N LEU A 108 14.55 -8.48 -4.17
CA LEU A 108 15.12 -7.14 -4.25
C LEU A 108 15.91 -6.79 -2.99
N THR A 109 15.37 -7.03 -1.79
CA THR A 109 16.10 -6.82 -0.53
C THR A 109 17.36 -7.67 -0.49
N ARG A 110 17.28 -8.96 -0.88
CA ARG A 110 18.46 -9.82 -1.01
C ARG A 110 19.47 -9.24 -2.00
N GLN A 111 19.04 -8.84 -3.19
CA GLN A 111 19.95 -8.36 -4.23
C GLN A 111 20.53 -6.98 -3.90
N LEU A 112 19.81 -6.15 -3.15
CA LEU A 112 20.30 -4.86 -2.65
C LEU A 112 21.27 -5.03 -1.46
N ALA A 113 21.07 -6.05 -0.62
CA ALA A 113 21.92 -6.35 0.53
C ALA A 113 23.18 -7.16 0.15
N LEU A 114 23.08 -8.06 -0.84
CA LEU A 114 24.10 -9.03 -1.23
C LEU A 114 24.42 -8.96 -2.74
N ALA A 115 24.40 -7.76 -3.31
CA ALA A 115 24.73 -7.54 -4.71
C ALA A 115 26.08 -8.20 -5.06
N GLY A 116 26.07 -9.23 -5.91
CA GLY A 116 27.28 -9.92 -6.38
C GLY A 116 27.55 -11.31 -5.80
N PHE A 117 26.75 -11.81 -4.84
CA PHE A 117 26.92 -13.16 -4.29
C PHE A 117 25.91 -14.18 -4.86
N PRO A 118 26.36 -15.21 -5.61
CA PRO A 118 25.51 -16.30 -6.08
C PRO A 118 24.89 -17.09 -4.92
N GLN A 119 23.66 -17.56 -5.10
CA GLN A 119 22.94 -18.35 -4.08
C GLN A 119 23.70 -19.61 -3.66
N GLU A 120 24.38 -20.25 -4.60
CA GLU A 120 25.19 -21.44 -4.35
C GLU A 120 26.44 -21.17 -3.51
N GLU A 121 26.96 -19.95 -3.54
CA GLU A 121 28.13 -19.54 -2.76
C GLU A 121 27.73 -19.21 -1.33
N LEU A 122 26.59 -18.54 -1.16
CA LEU A 122 25.97 -18.31 0.16
C LEU A 122 25.57 -19.62 0.85
N ALA A 123 24.97 -20.56 0.11
CA ALA A 123 24.61 -21.88 0.65
C ALA A 123 25.84 -22.69 1.07
N ARG A 124 26.97 -22.57 0.35
CA ARG A 124 28.26 -23.17 0.73
C ARG A 124 28.87 -22.56 1.99
N LEU A 125 28.54 -21.31 2.28
CA LEU A 125 28.88 -20.61 3.53
C LEU A 125 27.86 -20.87 4.65
N GLY A 126 26.85 -21.73 4.43
CA GLY A 126 25.81 -22.03 5.42
C GLY A 126 24.72 -20.96 5.54
N ILE A 127 24.67 -19.99 4.62
CA ILE A 127 23.69 -18.90 4.62
C ILE A 127 22.48 -19.32 3.77
N ILE A 128 21.36 -19.65 4.43
CA ILE A 128 20.09 -20.03 3.79
C ILE A 128 19.11 -18.85 3.85
N TRP A 129 18.61 -18.41 2.70
CA TRP A 129 17.55 -17.40 2.62
C TRP A 129 16.19 -18.08 2.80
N ASN A 130 15.70 -18.13 4.05
CA ASN A 130 14.43 -18.77 4.40
C ASN A 130 13.21 -17.99 3.88
N GLN A 131 12.16 -18.73 3.53
CA GLN A 131 10.79 -18.24 3.31
C GLN A 131 9.84 -19.16 4.07
N PRO A 132 8.86 -18.64 4.85
CA PRO A 132 8.71 -17.25 5.29
C PRO A 132 9.79 -16.82 6.30
N ASP A 133 9.97 -15.50 6.46
CA ASP A 133 10.84 -14.92 7.48
C ASP A 133 10.32 -15.29 8.88
N VAL A 134 11.06 -16.15 9.60
CA VAL A 134 10.68 -16.65 10.93
C VAL A 134 10.52 -15.52 11.93
N GLU A 135 11.32 -14.45 11.83
CA GLU A 135 11.19 -13.30 12.74
C GLU A 135 9.93 -12.49 12.47
N ALA A 136 9.54 -12.35 11.20
CA ALA A 136 8.28 -11.73 10.85
C ALA A 136 7.08 -12.58 11.32
N VAL A 137 7.15 -13.91 11.19
CA VAL A 137 6.09 -14.82 11.70
C VAL A 137 6.00 -14.74 13.22
N ASN A 138 7.13 -14.80 13.93
CA ASN A 138 7.19 -14.66 15.38
C ASN A 138 6.59 -13.33 15.83
N ARG A 139 6.92 -12.23 15.14
CA ARG A 139 6.34 -10.94 15.47
C ARG A 139 4.84 -10.89 15.22
N LEU A 140 4.36 -11.47 14.12
CA LEU A 140 2.93 -11.55 13.87
C LEU A 140 2.22 -12.29 15.00
N VAL A 141 2.74 -13.44 15.43
CA VAL A 141 2.22 -14.21 16.57
C VAL A 141 2.19 -13.33 17.83
N GLN A 142 3.28 -12.61 18.13
CA GLN A 142 3.31 -11.68 19.27
C GLN A 142 2.25 -10.56 19.18
N TYR A 143 1.97 -10.03 17.99
CA TYR A 143 0.91 -9.03 17.83
C TYR A 143 -0.47 -9.63 18.07
N VAL A 144 -0.76 -10.79 17.49
CA VAL A 144 -2.08 -11.41 17.63
C VAL A 144 -2.31 -12.00 19.03
N ASP A 145 -1.27 -12.39 19.75
CA ASP A 145 -1.36 -12.85 21.15
C ASP A 145 -1.43 -11.69 22.16
N SER A 146 -1.35 -10.43 21.70
CA SER A 146 -1.31 -9.27 22.60
C SER A 146 -2.68 -8.90 23.18
N ALA A 147 -2.69 -8.28 24.37
CA ALA A 147 -3.92 -7.77 24.98
C ALA A 147 -4.62 -6.73 24.09
N GLY A 148 -3.86 -5.86 23.42
CA GLY A 148 -4.41 -4.87 22.50
C GLY A 148 -5.10 -5.50 21.29
N TRP A 149 -4.58 -6.62 20.79
CA TRP A 149 -5.27 -7.38 19.72
C TRP A 149 -6.57 -8.00 20.22
N ALA A 150 -6.54 -8.63 21.40
CA ALA A 150 -7.74 -9.19 22.00
C ALA A 150 -8.84 -8.13 22.18
N GLU A 151 -8.47 -6.92 22.63
CA GLU A 151 -9.39 -5.78 22.74
C GLU A 151 -9.93 -5.33 21.38
N GLU A 152 -9.07 -5.14 20.37
CA GLU A 152 -9.46 -4.72 19.02
C GLU A 152 -10.42 -5.73 18.38
N ILE A 153 -10.17 -7.04 18.53
CA ILE A 153 -11.04 -8.08 17.98
C ILE A 153 -12.36 -8.21 18.75
N ALA A 154 -12.36 -7.97 20.07
CA ALA A 154 -13.57 -8.05 20.88
C ALA A 154 -14.66 -7.03 20.46
N GLU A 155 -14.27 -5.92 19.83
CA GLU A 155 -15.20 -4.92 19.27
C GLU A 155 -16.15 -5.53 18.20
N PHE A 156 -15.72 -6.62 17.55
CA PHE A 156 -16.49 -7.31 16.52
C PHE A 156 -17.34 -8.46 17.06
N GLY A 157 -17.20 -8.85 18.33
CA GLY A 157 -18.11 -9.81 18.95
C GLY A 157 -17.43 -10.88 19.79
N PRO A 158 -18.21 -11.66 20.54
CA PRO A 158 -17.67 -12.67 21.44
C PRO A 158 -17.17 -13.91 20.68
N ASN A 159 -16.20 -14.61 21.27
CA ASN A 159 -15.73 -15.95 20.84
C ASN A 159 -15.14 -16.04 19.42
N ILE A 160 -14.76 -14.93 18.79
CA ILE A 160 -14.12 -14.94 17.46
C ILE A 160 -12.59 -14.89 17.53
N LEU A 161 -12.01 -14.47 18.66
CA LEU A 161 -10.59 -14.17 18.83
C LEU A 161 -9.66 -15.25 18.26
N SER A 162 -9.77 -16.48 18.79
CA SER A 162 -8.91 -17.59 18.36
C SER A 162 -9.07 -17.94 16.88
N ARG A 163 -10.25 -17.70 16.30
CA ARG A 163 -10.49 -17.96 14.87
C ARG A 163 -9.83 -16.90 14.01
N VAL A 164 -9.89 -15.63 14.43
CA VAL A 164 -9.22 -14.51 13.76
C VAL A 164 -7.69 -14.68 13.81
N GLU A 165 -7.15 -15.02 14.97
CA GLU A 165 -5.71 -15.32 15.15
C GLU A 165 -5.25 -16.43 14.19
N GLN A 166 -5.98 -17.55 14.14
CA GLN A 166 -5.64 -18.66 13.25
C GLN A 166 -5.65 -18.25 11.77
N ILE A 167 -6.65 -17.48 11.32
CA ILE A 167 -6.72 -17.00 9.93
C ILE A 167 -5.53 -16.08 9.62
N ALA A 168 -5.21 -15.16 10.53
CA ALA A 168 -4.10 -14.22 10.36
C ALA A 168 -2.74 -14.95 10.30
N VAL A 169 -2.46 -15.83 11.28
CA VAL A 169 -1.20 -16.58 11.37
C VAL A 169 -1.06 -17.55 10.19
N ASN A 170 -2.07 -18.36 9.90
CA ASN A 170 -2.01 -19.32 8.81
C ASN A 170 -1.93 -18.63 7.45
N GLY A 171 -2.66 -17.53 7.26
CA GLY A 171 -2.62 -16.75 6.03
C GLY A 171 -1.23 -16.18 5.79
N PHE A 172 -0.63 -15.56 6.80
CA PHE A 172 0.72 -15.01 6.68
C PHE A 172 1.79 -16.09 6.47
N ALA A 173 1.73 -17.20 7.22
CA ALA A 173 2.67 -18.31 7.08
C ALA A 173 2.59 -18.98 5.69
N GLN A 174 1.41 -18.97 5.05
CA GLN A 174 1.22 -19.47 3.69
C GLN A 174 1.51 -18.42 2.59
N GLY A 175 1.98 -17.23 2.97
CA GLY A 175 2.30 -16.15 2.02
C GLY A 175 1.06 -15.49 1.40
N TRP A 176 -0.11 -15.56 2.03
CA TRP A 176 -1.31 -14.89 1.52
C TRP A 176 -1.19 -13.37 1.67
N GLY A 177 -1.48 -12.65 0.59
CA GLY A 177 -1.63 -11.20 0.62
C GLY A 177 -2.77 -10.76 1.54
N PRO A 178 -2.75 -9.50 2.03
CA PRO A 178 -3.65 -9.08 3.09
C PRO A 178 -5.11 -8.98 2.65
N ILE A 179 -5.39 -8.74 1.37
CA ILE A 179 -6.74 -8.72 0.81
C ILE A 179 -7.39 -10.11 0.95
N ARG A 180 -6.65 -11.17 0.62
CA ARG A 180 -7.11 -12.54 0.79
C ARG A 180 -7.38 -12.85 2.25
N VAL A 181 -6.44 -12.54 3.15
CA VAL A 181 -6.63 -12.77 4.58
C VAL A 181 -7.84 -11.99 5.11
N ALA A 182 -8.02 -10.75 4.69
CA ALA A 182 -9.17 -9.92 5.05
C ALA A 182 -10.50 -10.47 4.52
N ARG A 183 -10.51 -11.05 3.32
CA ARG A 183 -11.68 -11.74 2.75
C ARG A 183 -12.05 -12.96 3.59
N GLU A 184 -11.09 -13.83 3.90
CA GLU A 184 -11.33 -15.00 4.75
C GLU A 184 -11.83 -14.59 6.14
N LEU A 185 -11.24 -13.53 6.71
CA LEU A 185 -11.66 -12.97 7.99
C LEU A 185 -13.09 -12.45 7.95
N SER A 186 -13.44 -11.65 6.93
CA SER A 186 -14.79 -11.06 6.78
C SER A 186 -15.87 -12.10 6.49
N ASN A 187 -15.51 -13.23 5.89
CA ASN A 187 -16.44 -14.36 5.69
C ASN A 187 -16.75 -15.10 7.00
N VAL A 188 -15.90 -14.95 8.00
CA VAL A 188 -15.97 -15.64 9.29
C VAL A 188 -16.53 -14.74 10.38
N VAL A 189 -16.22 -13.45 10.33
CA VAL A 189 -16.65 -12.43 11.29
C VAL A 189 -17.64 -11.50 10.59
N GLU A 190 -18.93 -11.87 10.61
CA GLU A 190 -19.99 -11.16 9.89
C GLU A 190 -20.12 -9.68 10.27
N THR A 191 -19.76 -9.36 11.51
CA THR A 191 -19.79 -8.02 12.11
C THR A 191 -18.61 -7.14 11.71
N MET A 192 -17.57 -7.70 11.10
CA MET A 192 -16.37 -6.96 10.69
C MET A 192 -16.50 -6.49 9.23
N PRO A 193 -16.59 -5.17 8.98
CA PRO A 193 -16.59 -4.65 7.61
C PRO A 193 -15.29 -4.99 6.86
N ARG A 194 -15.41 -5.32 5.57
CA ARG A 194 -14.27 -5.68 4.71
C ARG A 194 -13.14 -4.65 4.70
N TYR A 195 -13.48 -3.36 4.76
CA TYR A 195 -12.47 -2.30 4.77
C TYR A 195 -11.66 -2.28 6.09
N GLN A 196 -12.30 -2.60 7.23
CA GLN A 196 -11.63 -2.72 8.52
C GLN A 196 -10.80 -3.99 8.58
N ALA A 197 -11.34 -5.11 8.07
CA ALA A 197 -10.56 -6.36 7.93
C ALA A 197 -9.29 -6.13 7.10
N ASN A 198 -9.39 -5.46 5.95
CA ASN A 198 -8.23 -5.14 5.13
C ASN A 198 -7.28 -4.18 5.85
N ASN A 199 -7.81 -3.17 6.56
CA ASN A 199 -6.98 -2.26 7.34
C ASN A 199 -6.18 -3.01 8.43
N LEU A 200 -6.84 -3.87 9.19
CA LEU A 200 -6.19 -4.62 10.26
C LEU A 200 -5.16 -5.62 9.69
N MET A 201 -5.56 -6.44 8.70
CA MET A 201 -4.68 -7.48 8.15
C MET A 201 -3.46 -6.90 7.44
N ARG A 202 -3.64 -5.86 6.61
CA ARG A 202 -2.49 -5.24 5.94
C ARG A 202 -1.57 -4.51 6.92
N THR A 203 -2.10 -3.88 7.97
CA THR A 203 -1.25 -3.28 9.00
C THR A 203 -0.48 -4.34 9.78
N LEU A 204 -1.14 -5.44 10.19
CA LEU A 204 -0.51 -6.56 10.87
C LEU A 204 0.66 -7.13 10.07
N GLN A 205 0.44 -7.45 8.80
CA GLN A 205 1.49 -8.01 7.94
C GLN A 205 2.66 -7.04 7.76
N LEU A 206 2.38 -5.76 7.48
CA LEU A 206 3.41 -4.74 7.29
C LEU A 206 4.24 -4.51 8.57
N GLN A 207 3.58 -4.41 9.73
CA GLN A 207 4.29 -4.23 11.01
C GLN A 207 5.12 -5.46 11.37
N SER A 208 4.64 -6.65 11.06
CA SER A 208 5.37 -7.90 11.27
C SER A 208 6.64 -7.96 10.42
N LEU A 209 6.52 -7.67 9.11
CA LEU A 209 7.66 -7.62 8.19
C LEU A 209 8.68 -6.52 8.56
N ARG A 210 8.23 -5.34 8.96
CA ARG A 210 9.12 -4.25 9.41
C ARG A 210 9.87 -4.59 10.68
N SER A 211 9.22 -5.30 11.61
CA SER A 211 9.87 -5.76 12.83
C SER A 211 10.89 -6.86 12.53
N GLY A 212 10.56 -7.83 11.67
CA GLY A 212 11.51 -8.84 11.20
C GLY A 212 12.72 -8.20 10.52
N THR A 213 12.48 -7.23 9.65
CA THR A 213 13.55 -6.44 9.00
C THR A 213 14.48 -5.78 10.03
N ALA A 214 13.92 -5.14 11.06
CA ALA A 214 14.68 -4.52 12.14
C ALA A 214 15.51 -5.55 12.93
N ILE A 215 14.95 -6.72 13.24
CA ILE A 215 15.68 -7.81 13.92
C ILE A 215 16.85 -8.29 13.06
N HIS A 216 16.64 -8.53 11.76
CA HIS A 216 17.71 -8.90 10.83
C HIS A 216 18.78 -7.83 10.73
N GLN A 217 18.40 -6.56 10.66
CA GLN A 217 19.34 -5.45 10.63
C GLN A 217 20.19 -5.39 11.90
N ALA A 218 19.57 -5.54 13.08
CA ALA A 218 20.29 -5.58 14.35
C ALA A 218 21.27 -6.77 14.42
N ALA A 219 20.86 -7.95 13.95
CA ALA A 219 21.70 -9.15 13.91
C ALA A 219 22.91 -9.02 12.97
N ASN A 220 22.83 -8.13 11.97
CA ASN A 220 23.87 -7.88 10.97
C ASN A 220 24.49 -6.47 11.11
N ALA A 221 24.43 -5.87 12.30
CA ALA A 221 24.88 -4.49 12.52
C ALA A 221 26.39 -4.26 12.29
N ASP A 222 27.18 -5.33 12.26
CA ASP A 222 28.60 -5.33 11.94
C ASP A 222 28.88 -4.98 10.47
N ILE A 223 28.00 -5.35 9.54
CA ILE A 223 28.13 -5.07 8.10
C ILE A 223 27.27 -3.88 7.63
N LEU A 224 26.37 -3.37 8.47
CA LEU A 224 25.44 -2.29 8.16
C LEU A 224 25.83 -0.98 8.88
N GLU A 225 25.69 0.17 8.19
CA GLU A 225 26.08 1.48 8.73
C GLU A 225 24.87 2.25 9.32
N TYR A 226 23.81 2.38 8.52
CA TYR A 226 22.54 3.00 8.90
C TYR A 226 21.44 2.57 7.92
N GLN A 227 20.19 2.87 8.23
CA GLN A 227 19.07 2.73 7.31
C GLN A 227 18.51 4.08 6.91
N VAL A 228 17.94 4.17 5.72
CA VAL A 228 17.25 5.36 5.22
C VAL A 228 15.79 5.00 5.01
N ARG A 229 14.92 5.85 5.53
CA ARG A 229 13.48 5.70 5.36
C ARG A 229 13.07 6.12 3.96
N MET A 230 12.26 5.27 3.33
CA MET A 230 11.73 5.45 1.99
C MET A 230 10.22 5.51 2.03
N ALA A 231 9.67 6.31 1.13
CA ALA A 231 8.26 6.38 0.79
C ALA A 231 8.13 6.28 -0.73
N THR A 232 6.99 5.85 -1.25
CA THR A 232 6.80 5.72 -2.71
C THR A 232 6.85 7.07 -3.44
N LEU A 233 6.55 8.18 -2.75
CA LEU A 233 6.55 9.54 -3.31
C LEU A 233 5.69 9.66 -4.59
N ASP A 234 4.42 9.29 -4.43
CA ASP A 234 3.36 9.47 -5.44
C ASP A 234 2.22 10.36 -4.89
N SER A 235 1.21 10.62 -5.73
CA SER A 235 0.04 11.45 -5.36
C SER A 235 -0.81 10.89 -4.21
N ARG A 236 -0.56 9.66 -3.74
CA ARG A 236 -1.23 9.03 -2.59
C ARG A 236 -0.33 8.99 -1.35
N THR A 237 0.84 9.61 -1.40
CA THR A 237 1.77 9.68 -0.28
C THR A 237 1.33 10.81 0.65
N CYS A 238 1.11 10.51 1.92
CA CYS A 238 0.68 11.52 2.91
C CYS A 238 1.85 12.44 3.30
N LEU A 239 1.56 13.59 3.91
CA LEU A 239 2.57 14.60 4.27
C LEU A 239 3.58 14.06 5.28
N THR A 240 3.18 13.17 6.19
CA THR A 240 4.10 12.47 7.11
C THR A 240 5.09 11.59 6.35
N CYS A 241 4.63 10.83 5.35
CA CYS A 241 5.49 9.95 4.57
C CYS A 241 6.48 10.77 3.72
N VAL A 242 6.04 11.92 3.20
CA VAL A 242 6.93 12.87 2.51
C VAL A 242 7.94 13.43 3.51
N ALA A 243 7.52 13.98 4.65
CA ALA A 243 8.39 14.57 5.66
C ALA A 243 9.50 13.60 6.14
N LEU A 244 9.16 12.32 6.29
CA LEU A 244 10.08 11.29 6.76
C LEU A 244 10.85 10.60 5.62
N HIS A 245 10.66 10.97 4.36
CA HIS A 245 11.42 10.39 3.25
C HIS A 245 12.86 10.90 3.27
N GLY A 246 13.81 9.99 3.12
CA GLY A 246 15.25 10.30 3.10
C GLY A 246 15.84 10.50 4.50
N THR A 247 15.05 10.44 5.57
CA THR A 247 15.58 10.53 6.94
C THR A 247 16.35 9.28 7.30
N ARG A 248 17.47 9.46 8.01
CA ARG A 248 18.23 8.35 8.58
C ARG A 248 17.47 7.73 9.76
N LEU A 249 17.50 6.41 9.82
CA LEU A 249 17.08 5.59 10.95
C LEU A 249 18.30 4.81 11.45
N GLU A 250 18.32 4.46 12.73
CA GLU A 250 19.39 3.63 13.28
C GLU A 250 19.23 2.16 12.86
N ILE A 251 20.33 1.42 12.82
CA ILE A 251 20.27 -0.02 12.50
C ILE A 251 19.49 -0.75 13.59
N GLY A 252 18.47 -1.51 13.17
CA GLY A 252 17.57 -2.20 14.08
C GLY A 252 16.39 -1.35 14.56
N GLU A 253 16.28 -0.12 14.07
CA GLU A 253 15.09 0.70 14.30
C GLU A 253 13.97 0.28 13.34
N ARG A 254 12.83 -0.13 13.91
CA ARG A 254 11.63 -0.43 13.11
C ARG A 254 11.09 0.84 12.47
N VAL A 255 10.74 0.76 11.19
CA VAL A 255 10.00 1.83 10.51
C VAL A 255 8.62 1.99 11.16
N LEU A 256 8.47 3.04 11.97
CA LEU A 256 7.17 3.43 12.52
C LEU A 256 6.31 4.01 11.40
N ASP A 257 5.08 3.57 11.24
CA ASP A 257 4.22 4.08 10.16
C ASP A 257 2.76 4.09 10.63
N HIS A 258 1.89 4.70 9.85
CA HIS A 258 0.46 4.66 10.10
C HIS A 258 -0.14 3.32 9.64
N HIS A 259 -1.39 3.08 10.05
CA HIS A 259 -2.21 1.99 9.53
C HIS A 259 -2.27 2.03 8.01
N GLN A 260 -2.02 0.89 7.34
CA GLN A 260 -1.89 0.79 5.88
C GLN A 260 -0.72 1.57 5.25
N GLY A 261 0.19 2.09 6.06
CA GLY A 261 1.27 2.93 5.60
C GLY A 261 2.20 2.26 4.58
N ARG A 262 2.87 3.07 3.78
CA ARG A 262 3.66 2.64 2.62
C ARG A 262 5.17 2.86 2.80
N CYS A 263 5.60 3.29 3.98
CA CYS A 263 7.01 3.50 4.25
C CYS A 263 7.75 2.17 4.42
N PHE A 264 9.00 2.15 4.00
CA PHE A 264 9.96 1.06 4.24
C PHE A 264 11.34 1.65 4.48
N SER A 265 12.33 0.80 4.74
CA SER A 265 13.72 1.23 4.90
C SER A 265 14.63 0.50 3.93
N VAL A 266 15.66 1.20 3.48
CA VAL A 266 16.79 0.61 2.76
C VAL A 266 18.05 0.78 3.58
N THR A 267 18.91 -0.23 3.62
CA THR A 267 20.11 -0.19 4.45
C THR A 267 21.35 0.23 3.66
N GLN A 268 22.18 1.08 4.26
CA GLN A 268 23.53 1.38 3.80
C GLN A 268 24.51 0.33 4.34
N VAL A 269 25.19 -0.38 3.44
CA VAL A 269 26.22 -1.37 3.76
C VAL A 269 27.55 -0.64 3.97
N ARG A 270 28.32 -1.04 4.98
CA ARG A 270 29.64 -0.46 5.27
C ARG A 270 30.59 -0.70 4.10
N GLY A 271 31.36 0.32 3.73
CA GLY A 271 32.33 0.24 2.63
C GLY A 271 31.74 0.35 1.22
N MET A 272 30.40 0.34 1.07
CA MET A 272 29.75 0.65 -0.20
C MET A 272 29.61 2.16 -0.37
N PRO A 273 29.59 2.68 -1.62
CA PRO A 273 29.27 4.08 -1.87
C PRO A 273 27.96 4.48 -1.20
N ARG A 274 27.90 5.71 -0.67
CA ARG A 274 26.68 6.25 -0.06
C ARG A 274 25.63 6.44 -1.13
N ARG A 275 24.40 6.04 -0.82
CA ARG A 275 23.23 6.31 -1.66
C ARG A 275 22.85 7.78 -1.50
N GLU A 276 22.82 8.51 -2.61
CA GLU A 276 22.20 9.83 -2.66
C GLU A 276 20.70 9.63 -2.78
N ILE A 277 19.97 9.99 -1.71
CA ILE A 277 18.52 9.88 -1.62
C ILE A 277 17.99 11.31 -1.52
N GLU A 278 17.16 11.70 -2.49
CA GLU A 278 16.44 12.98 -2.48
C GLU A 278 15.65 13.09 -1.16
N SER A 279 15.71 14.25 -0.49
CA SER A 279 14.90 14.43 0.71
C SER A 279 13.44 14.58 0.33
N GLY A 280 12.53 14.21 1.25
CA GLY A 280 11.11 14.45 1.02
C GLY A 280 10.76 15.94 0.82
N GLN A 281 11.51 16.84 1.44
CA GLN A 281 11.36 18.29 1.26
C GLN A 281 11.73 18.72 -0.16
N ASP A 282 12.88 18.26 -0.68
CA ASP A 282 13.31 18.58 -2.05
C ASP A 282 12.32 18.02 -3.07
N TRP A 283 11.86 16.78 -2.84
CA TRP A 283 10.82 16.17 -3.66
C TRP A 283 9.52 16.99 -3.65
N TRP A 284 9.09 17.45 -2.48
CA TRP A 284 7.89 18.25 -2.32
C TRP A 284 7.99 19.59 -3.06
N ASP A 285 9.12 20.29 -2.89
CA ASP A 285 9.30 21.64 -3.42
C ASP A 285 9.34 21.68 -4.95
N ARG A 286 9.79 20.60 -5.60
CA ARG A 286 9.74 20.49 -7.07
C ARG A 286 8.38 20.06 -7.63
N GLN A 287 7.42 19.66 -6.80
CA GLN A 287 6.10 19.25 -7.32
C GLN A 287 5.29 20.46 -7.80
N PRO A 288 4.50 20.31 -8.88
CA PRO A 288 3.53 21.31 -9.29
C PRO A 288 2.60 21.70 -8.14
N GLU A 289 2.16 22.95 -8.10
CA GLU A 289 1.22 23.45 -7.09
C GLU A 289 -0.07 22.61 -7.05
N THR A 290 -0.56 22.16 -8.20
CA THR A 290 -1.73 21.28 -8.30
C THR A 290 -1.54 19.95 -7.59
N VAL A 291 -0.34 19.36 -7.67
CA VAL A 291 0.01 18.11 -6.97
C VAL A 291 0.10 18.36 -5.47
N ARG A 292 0.79 19.42 -5.06
CA ARG A 292 0.90 19.81 -3.64
C ARG A 292 -0.47 20.09 -3.02
N LEU A 293 -1.33 20.80 -3.73
CA LEU A 293 -2.71 21.08 -3.31
C LEU A 293 -3.56 19.81 -3.23
N GLN A 294 -3.44 18.91 -4.22
CA GLN A 294 -4.16 17.63 -4.22
C GLN A 294 -3.74 16.75 -3.04
N MET A 295 -2.43 16.70 -2.73
CA MET A 295 -1.89 15.87 -1.67
C MET A 295 -2.17 16.43 -0.27
N ALA A 296 -1.91 17.72 -0.05
CA ALA A 296 -2.10 18.35 1.25
C ALA A 296 -3.58 18.66 1.54
N GLY A 297 -4.40 18.84 0.51
CA GLY A 297 -5.69 19.51 0.63
C GLY A 297 -5.54 21.01 0.89
N ALA A 298 -6.61 21.76 0.65
CA ALA A 298 -6.55 23.23 0.61
C ALA A 298 -6.06 23.88 1.92
N ALA A 299 -6.48 23.36 3.08
CA ALA A 299 -6.11 23.93 4.38
C ALA A 299 -4.62 23.79 4.67
N ASN A 300 -4.10 22.56 4.59
CA ASN A 300 -2.71 22.28 4.87
C ASN A 300 -1.82 22.94 3.83
N PHE A 301 -2.23 22.94 2.55
CA PHE A 301 -1.52 23.63 1.48
C PHE A 301 -1.39 25.13 1.78
N ASN A 302 -2.48 25.81 2.14
CA ASN A 302 -2.44 27.24 2.48
C ASN A 302 -1.55 27.53 3.70
N ALA A 303 -1.53 26.64 4.70
CA ALA A 303 -0.69 26.79 5.88
C ALA A 303 0.80 26.58 5.56
N LEU A 304 1.13 25.57 4.74
CA LEU A 304 2.47 25.30 4.23
C LEU A 304 2.97 26.48 3.37
N GLN A 305 2.14 26.98 2.45
CA GLN A 305 2.47 28.11 1.58
C GLN A 305 2.70 29.40 2.37
N ALA A 306 1.95 29.61 3.45
CA ALA A 306 2.13 30.75 4.35
C ALA A 306 3.34 30.59 5.30
N GLY A 307 4.02 29.44 5.30
CA GLY A 307 5.11 29.13 6.22
C GLY A 307 4.68 29.00 7.69
N ALA A 308 3.38 28.81 7.95
CA ALA A 308 2.86 28.64 9.31
C ALA A 308 3.09 27.23 9.85
N VAL A 309 3.30 26.27 8.96
CA VAL A 309 3.70 24.89 9.27
C VAL A 309 4.73 24.45 8.23
N THR A 310 5.52 23.45 8.61
CA THR A 310 6.47 22.71 7.78
C THR A 310 5.97 21.27 7.59
N LEU A 311 6.54 20.52 6.64
CA LEU A 311 6.19 19.10 6.47
C LEU A 311 6.41 18.29 7.75
N ASN A 312 7.45 18.61 8.53
CA ASN A 312 7.77 17.90 9.77
C ASN A 312 6.70 18.08 10.86
N ASP A 313 5.96 19.19 10.86
CA ASP A 313 4.89 19.43 11.83
C ASP A 313 3.71 18.46 11.64
N PHE A 314 3.58 17.86 10.46
CA PHE A 314 2.59 16.81 10.18
C PHE A 314 2.98 15.44 10.73
N VAL A 315 4.20 15.26 11.25
CA VAL A 315 4.63 14.00 11.84
C VAL A 315 4.15 13.92 13.29
N GLN A 316 3.08 13.16 13.53
CA GLN A 316 2.59 12.89 14.89
C GLN A 316 2.91 11.47 15.31
N ARG A 317 3.64 11.30 16.42
CA ARG A 317 3.78 10.00 17.11
C ARG A 317 2.54 9.71 17.95
N TYR A 318 2.14 8.45 18.01
CA TYR A 318 1.10 7.95 18.89
C TYR A 318 1.35 6.49 19.24
N ASP A 319 0.81 6.03 20.36
CA ASP A 319 0.85 4.62 20.74
C ASP A 319 -0.42 3.92 20.25
N ASP A 320 -0.24 2.88 19.45
CA ASP A 320 -1.28 1.96 19.06
C ASP A 320 -1.34 0.78 20.04
N ARG A 321 -2.56 0.34 20.37
CA ARG A 321 -2.76 -0.73 21.36
C ARG A 321 -2.18 -2.07 20.92
N VAL A 322 -2.16 -2.37 19.62
CA VAL A 322 -1.64 -3.62 19.05
C VAL A 322 -0.17 -3.44 18.66
N PHE A 323 0.12 -2.40 17.90
CA PHE A 323 1.40 -2.25 17.20
C PHE A 323 2.43 -1.42 17.96
N GLY A 324 2.07 -0.89 19.13
CA GLY A 324 2.91 -0.01 19.93
C GLY A 324 3.11 1.34 19.27
N GLU A 325 4.28 1.95 19.45
CA GLU A 325 4.56 3.25 18.86
C GLU A 325 4.41 3.22 17.33
N MET A 326 3.69 4.22 16.80
CA MET A 326 3.40 4.46 15.40
C MET A 326 3.46 5.97 15.09
N VAL A 327 3.43 6.31 13.80
CA VAL A 327 3.29 7.71 13.36
C VAL A 327 2.05 7.87 12.51
N ARG A 328 1.47 9.07 12.48
CA ARG A 328 0.33 9.45 11.62
C ARG A 328 0.44 10.90 11.18
N GLU A 329 -0.39 11.27 10.22
CA GLU A 329 -0.53 12.67 9.82
C GLU A 329 -1.30 13.46 10.87
N SER A 330 -0.65 14.49 11.42
CA SER A 330 -1.30 15.42 12.35
C SER A 330 -2.33 16.26 11.61
N SER A 331 -3.45 16.54 12.28
CA SER A 331 -4.41 17.53 11.76
C SER A 331 -3.85 18.94 11.92
N LEU A 332 -4.21 19.87 11.03
CA LEU A 332 -3.78 21.26 11.15
C LEU A 332 -4.20 21.90 12.49
N LYS A 333 -5.39 21.56 13.01
CA LYS A 333 -5.81 21.95 14.36
C LYS A 333 -4.92 21.36 15.46
N GLY A 334 -4.43 20.14 15.27
CA GLY A 334 -3.47 19.52 16.18
C GLY A 334 -2.12 20.25 16.20
N ILE A 335 -1.72 20.86 15.08
CA ILE A 335 -0.46 21.60 14.94
C ILE A 335 -0.61 23.05 15.44
N LEU A 336 -1.65 23.75 15.00
CA LEU A 336 -1.81 25.20 15.19
C LEU A 336 -2.84 25.59 16.27
N GLY A 337 -3.58 24.63 16.84
CA GLY A 337 -4.72 24.93 17.71
C GLY A 337 -5.80 25.75 16.99
N ASP A 338 -6.35 26.75 17.68
CA ASP A 338 -7.41 27.61 17.13
C ASP A 338 -6.94 28.48 15.96
N ALA A 339 -5.62 28.74 15.84
CA ALA A 339 -5.06 29.46 14.70
C ALA A 339 -5.21 28.71 13.37
N ALA A 340 -5.58 27.41 13.38
CA ALA A 340 -5.91 26.67 12.17
C ALA A 340 -7.14 27.22 11.44
N GLU A 341 -8.07 27.88 12.15
CA GLU A 341 -9.33 28.39 11.56
C GLU A 341 -9.11 29.35 10.40
N GLN A 342 -8.03 30.16 10.45
CA GLN A 342 -7.69 31.10 9.39
C GLN A 342 -7.43 30.40 8.04
N TYR A 343 -6.94 29.15 8.07
CA TYR A 343 -6.65 28.36 6.88
C TYR A 343 -7.86 27.56 6.41
N TYR A 344 -8.78 27.22 7.31
CA TYR A 344 -10.06 26.60 6.96
C TYR A 344 -11.01 27.61 6.30
N ALA A 345 -11.07 28.84 6.82
CA ALA A 345 -11.94 29.89 6.30
C ALA A 345 -11.58 30.28 4.85
N ARG A 346 -10.29 30.29 4.51
CA ARG A 346 -9.80 30.58 3.15
C ARG A 346 -10.20 29.52 2.11
N ASN A 347 -10.64 28.34 2.55
CA ASN A 347 -11.11 27.26 1.68
C ASN A 347 -12.61 27.31 1.37
N ARG A 348 -13.37 28.21 2.02
CA ARG A 348 -14.78 28.43 1.71
C ARG A 348 -14.87 29.33 0.48
N ARG A 349 -14.75 28.74 -0.71
CA ARG A 349 -15.13 29.38 -1.97
C ARG A 349 -16.13 28.51 -2.70
#